data_AF-A0A354G4E9-F1
#
_entry.id   AF-A0A354G4E9-F1
#
_cell.length_a   1.000
_cell.length_b   1.000
_cell.length_c   1.000
_cell.angle_alpha   90.00
_cell.angle_beta   90.00
_cell.angle_gamma   90.00
#
_symmetry.space_group_name_H-M   'P 1'
#
loop_
_entity.id
_entity.type
_entity.pdbx_description
1 polymer ?
#
loop_
_entity_poly.entity_id
_entity_poly.type
_entity_poly.pdbx_seq_one_letter_code
_entity_poly.pdbx_strand_id
1 'polypeptide(L)'
;MKKGLPEKLNKDDIVISVTITGDEAVQELNKKYLGRDSTTDVLSFPINEKQEDGTYYLGDVVVNKEQALRQADKYGNDVETEVSELVAHGVLHLLGVHHHDDDEHTVHGKPVNKDTGQ
;
A
#
# COMPACT_ATOMS: atom_id res chain seq x y z
N MET A 1 -12.72 23.63 -4.09
CA MET A 1 -12.06 23.59 -5.42
C MET A 1 -11.67 22.15 -5.70
N LYS A 2 -12.24 21.49 -6.72
CA LYS A 2 -11.74 20.18 -7.16
C LYS A 2 -10.61 20.44 -8.15
N LYS A 3 -9.35 20.41 -7.70
CA LYS A 3 -8.23 20.23 -8.64
C LYS A 3 -8.37 18.78 -9.13
N GLY A 4 -8.87 18.60 -10.35
CA GLY A 4 -8.84 17.29 -10.99
C GLY A 4 -7.38 16.86 -11.23
N LEU A 5 -7.17 15.57 -11.47
CA LEU A 5 -5.88 15.10 -11.98
C LEU A 5 -5.50 15.94 -13.22
N PRO A 6 -4.21 16.30 -13.37
CA PRO A 6 -3.78 17.05 -14.54
C PRO A 6 -4.11 16.24 -15.80
N GLU A 7 -4.61 16.89 -16.86
CA GLU A 7 -4.93 16.22 -18.14
C GLU A 7 -3.70 15.56 -18.78
N LYS A 8 -2.49 15.98 -18.38
CA LYS A 8 -1.21 15.39 -18.79
C LYS A 8 -0.21 15.45 -17.65
N LEU A 9 0.59 14.39 -17.53
CA LEU A 9 1.77 14.35 -16.68
C LEU A 9 2.94 15.07 -17.37
N ASN A 10 3.84 15.63 -16.57
CA ASN A 10 5.07 16.25 -17.07
C ASN A 10 6.20 15.22 -17.20
N LYS A 11 7.18 15.55 -18.04
CA LYS A 11 8.36 14.73 -18.36
C LYS A 11 9.24 14.35 -17.16
N ASP A 12 9.03 14.94 -15.98
CA ASP A 12 9.80 14.66 -14.77
C ASP A 12 8.90 14.32 -13.57
N ASP A 13 7.60 14.08 -13.81
CA ASP A 13 6.68 13.67 -12.75
C ASP A 13 6.99 12.24 -12.31
N ILE A 14 6.88 12.01 -11.00
CA ILE A 14 6.93 10.68 -10.40
C ILE A 14 5.49 10.18 -10.25
N VAL A 15 5.25 8.97 -10.72
CA VAL A 15 3.93 8.35 -10.76
C VAL A 15 3.90 7.14 -9.84
N ILE A 16 2.84 7.07 -9.04
CA ILE A 16 2.51 5.93 -8.20
C ILE A 16 1.05 5.59 -8.48
N SER A 17 0.74 4.31 -8.67
CA SER A 17 -0.65 3.85 -8.70
C SER A 17 -1.05 3.33 -7.33
N VAL A 18 -2.24 3.74 -6.88
CA VAL A 18 -2.84 3.26 -5.64
C VAL A 18 -4.14 2.58 -5.99
N THR A 19 -4.24 1.30 -5.65
CA THR A 19 -5.45 0.49 -5.83
C THR A 19 -6.02 0.11 -4.47
N ILE A 20 -7.30 0.40 -4.23
CA ILE A 20 -8.01 -0.03 -3.03
C ILE A 20 -8.96 -1.17 -3.42
N THR A 21 -8.78 -2.35 -2.83
CA THR A 21 -9.53 -3.58 -3.15
C THR A 21 -9.84 -4.40 -1.90
N GLY A 22 -10.37 -5.62 -2.04
CA GLY A 22 -10.75 -6.52 -0.93
C GLY A 22 -9.79 -7.70 -0.70
N ASP A 23 -10.09 -8.52 0.31
CA ASP A 23 -9.24 -9.63 0.76
C ASP A 23 -8.91 -10.63 -0.35
N GLU A 24 -9.91 -11.00 -1.16
CA GLU A 24 -9.76 -11.98 -2.25
C GLU A 24 -8.70 -11.53 -3.26
N ALA A 25 -8.85 -10.31 -3.78
CA ALA A 25 -7.91 -9.75 -4.75
C ALA A 25 -6.50 -9.59 -4.16
N VAL A 26 -6.39 -9.14 -2.90
CA VAL A 26 -5.08 -9.01 -2.24
C VAL A 26 -4.43 -10.37 -2.02
N GLN A 27 -5.18 -11.39 -1.59
CA GLN A 27 -4.66 -12.75 -1.43
C GLN A 27 -4.20 -13.35 -2.76
N GLU A 28 -4.97 -13.17 -3.84
CA GLU A 28 -4.57 -13.61 -5.18
C GLU A 28 -3.26 -12.98 -5.63
N LEU A 29 -3.11 -11.66 -5.42
CA LEU A 29 -1.88 -10.93 -5.74
C LEU A 29 -0.70 -11.40 -4.87
N ASN A 30 -0.91 -11.55 -3.57
CA ASN A 30 0.11 -12.01 -2.63
C ASN A 30 0.62 -13.42 -3.01
N LYS A 31 -0.30 -14.31 -3.36
CA LYS A 31 0.03 -15.66 -3.84
C LYS A 31 0.78 -15.63 -5.16
N LYS A 32 0.30 -14.83 -6.11
CA LYS A 32 0.85 -14.78 -7.48
C LYS A 32 2.24 -14.18 -7.52
N TYR A 33 2.48 -13.10 -6.78
CA TYR A 33 3.71 -12.31 -6.89
C TYR A 33 4.69 -12.56 -5.75
N LEU A 34 4.21 -12.93 -4.55
CA LEU A 34 5.06 -13.13 -3.36
C LEU A 34 5.03 -14.57 -2.84
N GLY A 35 4.30 -15.47 -3.50
CA GLY A 35 4.23 -16.89 -3.15
C GLY A 35 3.48 -17.20 -1.85
N ARG A 36 2.76 -16.23 -1.27
CA ARG A 36 2.06 -16.37 0.01
C ARG A 36 0.55 -16.49 -0.19
N ASP A 37 -0.01 -17.66 0.12
CA ASP A 37 -1.46 -17.90 0.04
C ASP A 37 -2.20 -17.38 1.28
N SER A 38 -2.14 -16.07 1.48
CA SER A 38 -2.74 -15.37 2.61
C SER A 38 -3.03 -13.92 2.24
N THR A 39 -4.07 -13.33 2.82
CA THR A 39 -4.33 -11.88 2.68
C THR A 39 -3.40 -11.04 3.57
N THR A 40 -3.28 -9.75 3.27
CA THR A 40 -2.49 -8.75 4.01
C THR A 40 -3.16 -7.38 3.92
N ASP A 41 -2.69 -6.38 4.66
CA ASP A 41 -3.26 -5.04 4.65
C ASP A 41 -2.81 -4.19 3.46
N VAL A 42 -1.55 -4.32 3.03
CA VAL A 42 -1.00 -3.63 1.86
C VAL A 42 0.07 -4.47 1.17
N LEU A 43 0.12 -4.36 -0.16
CA LEU A 43 1.19 -4.88 -1.01
C LEU A 43 1.85 -3.73 -1.77
N SER A 44 3.17 -3.77 -1.90
CA SER A 44 3.94 -2.77 -2.63
C SER A 44 4.77 -3.43 -3.73
N PHE A 45 4.61 -2.96 -4.96
CA PHE A 45 5.30 -3.49 -6.14
C PHE A 45 6.19 -2.41 -6.77
N PRO A 46 7.48 -2.35 -6.40
CA PRO A 46 8.41 -1.40 -7.00
C PRO A 46 8.67 -1.75 -8.47
N ILE A 47 8.57 -0.74 -9.34
CA ILE A 47 8.83 -0.87 -10.78
C ILE A 47 10.07 -0.06 -11.18
N ASN A 48 10.23 1.16 -10.65
CA ASN A 48 11.42 2.00 -10.82
C ASN A 48 11.82 2.25 -12.29
N GLU A 49 10.84 2.50 -13.16
CA GLU A 49 11.02 2.59 -14.61
C GLU A 49 10.72 3.98 -15.17
N LYS A 50 11.57 4.47 -16.09
CA LYS A 50 11.32 5.70 -16.85
C LYS A 50 10.54 5.38 -18.13
N GLN A 51 9.38 5.99 -18.28
CA GLN A 51 8.48 5.80 -19.43
C GLN A 51 8.92 6.64 -20.64
N GLU A 52 8.40 6.31 -21.83
CA GLU A 52 8.71 7.01 -23.09
C GLU A 52 8.28 8.49 -23.06
N ASP A 53 7.22 8.82 -22.33
CA ASP A 53 6.75 10.20 -22.12
C ASP A 53 7.61 11.01 -21.14
N GLY A 54 8.61 10.35 -20.54
CA GLY A 54 9.58 10.90 -19.60
C GLY A 54 9.20 10.72 -18.13
N THR A 55 7.95 10.38 -17.82
CA THR A 55 7.52 10.15 -16.44
C THR A 55 8.30 9.01 -15.79
N TYR A 56 8.43 9.06 -14.47
CA TYR A 56 9.09 8.01 -13.69
C TYR A 56 8.06 7.23 -12.90
N TYR A 57 7.82 5.98 -13.29
CA TYR A 57 6.87 5.10 -12.62
C TYR A 57 7.55 4.39 -11.45
N LEU A 58 7.23 4.84 -10.23
CA LEU A 58 7.85 4.31 -9.02
C LEU A 58 7.32 2.91 -8.71
N GLY A 59 6.00 2.69 -8.84
CA GLY A 59 5.39 1.39 -8.61
C GLY A 59 3.92 1.46 -8.24
N ASP A 60 3.42 0.33 -7.76
CA ASP A 60 2.03 0.14 -7.36
C ASP A 60 1.92 -0.11 -5.85
N VAL A 61 0.90 0.49 -5.23
CA VAL A 61 0.46 0.20 -3.86
C VAL A 61 -0.95 -0.36 -3.92
N VAL A 62 -1.15 -1.56 -3.39
CA VAL A 62 -2.47 -2.21 -3.31
C VAL A 62 -2.89 -2.31 -1.86
N VAL A 63 -3.94 -1.56 -1.50
CA VAL A 63 -4.49 -1.49 -0.15
C VAL A 63 -5.71 -2.39 -0.04
N ASN A 64 -5.73 -3.18 1.02
CA ASN A 64 -6.86 -4.01 1.38
C ASN A 64 -7.84 -3.24 2.27
N LYS A 65 -8.98 -2.86 1.68
CA LYS A 65 -10.07 -2.16 2.36
C LYS A 65 -10.65 -2.96 3.52
N GLU A 66 -10.75 -4.28 3.40
CA GLU A 66 -11.35 -5.12 4.44
C GLU A 66 -10.42 -5.23 5.65
N GLN A 67 -9.09 -5.28 5.42
CA GLN A 67 -8.13 -5.16 6.52
C GLN A 67 -8.19 -3.77 7.15
N ALA A 68 -8.25 -2.70 6.36
CA ALA A 68 -8.37 -1.34 6.89
C ALA A 68 -9.64 -1.18 7.76
N LEU A 69 -10.78 -1.77 7.35
CA LEU A 69 -12.01 -1.80 8.15
C LEU A 69 -11.82 -2.55 9.48
N ARG A 70 -11.16 -3.72 9.45
CA ARG A 70 -10.85 -4.49 10.67
C ARG A 70 -9.90 -3.73 11.60
N GLN A 71 -8.92 -3.02 11.06
CA GLN A 71 -7.97 -2.21 11.82
C GLN A 71 -8.66 -0.99 12.45
N ALA A 72 -9.52 -0.31 11.68
CA ALA A 72 -10.31 0.83 12.17
C ALA A 72 -11.18 0.44 13.38
N ASP A 73 -11.92 -0.67 13.28
CA ASP A 73 -12.74 -1.19 14.38
C ASP A 73 -11.89 -1.58 15.59
N LYS A 74 -10.77 -2.28 15.35
CA LYS A 74 -9.88 -2.76 16.42
C LYS A 74 -9.18 -1.63 17.18
N TYR A 75 -8.73 -0.59 16.47
CA TYR A 75 -7.93 0.50 17.04
C TYR A 75 -8.75 1.75 17.36
N GLY A 76 -10.04 1.77 17.04
CA GLY A 76 -10.93 2.91 17.29
C GLY A 76 -10.64 4.11 16.37
N ASN A 77 -10.06 3.86 15.20
CA ASN A 77 -9.74 4.87 14.19
C ASN A 77 -10.82 4.95 13.12
N ASP A 78 -10.82 6.03 12.34
CA ASP A 78 -11.61 6.09 11.11
C ASP A 78 -10.92 5.34 9.97
N VAL A 79 -11.72 4.81 9.03
CA VAL A 79 -11.21 3.99 7.91
C VAL A 79 -10.34 4.82 6.95
N GLU A 80 -10.58 6.13 6.83
CA GLU A 80 -9.78 6.98 5.96
C GLU A 80 -8.36 7.16 6.51
N THR A 81 -8.22 7.27 7.83
CA THR A 81 -6.96 7.30 8.56
C THR A 81 -6.20 5.99 8.34
N GLU A 82 -6.85 4.85 8.53
CA GLU A 82 -6.24 3.53 8.31
C GLU A 82 -5.75 3.35 6.86
N VAL A 83 -6.58 3.70 5.88
CA VAL A 83 -6.20 3.65 4.46
C VAL A 83 -5.05 4.63 4.18
N SER A 84 -5.08 5.83 4.73
CA SER A 84 -4.02 6.83 4.54
C SER A 84 -2.68 6.35 5.08
N GLU A 85 -2.68 5.72 6.26
CA GLU A 85 -1.49 5.11 6.84
C GLU A 85 -0.95 3.96 5.99
N LEU A 86 -1.83 3.06 5.50
CA LEU A 86 -1.44 1.97 4.62
C LEU A 86 -0.87 2.45 3.28
N VAL A 87 -1.45 3.50 2.69
CA VAL A 87 -0.91 4.13 1.48
C VAL A 87 0.46 4.74 1.77
N ALA A 88 0.60 5.53 2.84
CA ALA A 88 1.86 6.16 3.20
C ALA A 88 2.96 5.09 3.43
N HIS A 89 2.61 4.01 4.13
CA HIS A 89 3.49 2.88 4.37
C HIS A 89 3.90 2.17 3.07
N GLY A 90 2.95 1.88 2.19
CA GLY A 90 3.27 1.28 0.89
C GLY A 90 4.19 2.15 0.03
N VAL A 91 3.98 3.48 0.04
CA VAL A 91 4.88 4.42 -0.65
C VAL A 91 6.29 4.42 -0.05
N LEU A 92 6.43 4.31 1.28
CA LEU A 92 7.75 4.20 1.91
C LEU A 92 8.50 2.95 1.45
N HIS A 93 7.82 1.82 1.29
CA HIS A 93 8.44 0.62 0.71
C HIS A 93 8.85 0.81 -0.75
N LEU A 94 8.04 1.49 -1.56
CA LEU A 94 8.43 1.82 -2.93
C LEU A 94 9.72 2.66 -2.98
N LEU A 95 9.97 3.47 -1.95
CA LEU A 95 11.20 4.27 -1.80
C LEU A 95 12.37 3.48 -1.20
N GLY A 96 12.21 2.18 -0.93
CA GLY A 96 13.25 1.33 -0.32
C GLY A 96 13.43 1.55 1.18
N VAL A 97 12.48 2.22 1.84
CA VAL A 97 12.45 2.32 3.30
C VAL A 97 11.74 1.09 3.84
N HIS A 98 12.54 0.19 4.43
CA HIS A 98 12.06 -1.04 5.07
C HIS A 98 12.16 -0.92 6.60
N HIS A 99 11.15 -1.43 7.29
CA HIS A 99 11.17 -1.70 8.72
C HIS A 99 11.85 -3.05 8.99
N HIS A 100 12.37 -3.25 10.21
CA HIS A 100 13.12 -4.47 10.58
C HIS A 100 12.29 -5.77 10.54
N ASP A 101 10.96 -5.67 10.44
CA ASP A 101 10.03 -6.82 10.39
C ASP A 101 9.56 -7.16 8.96
N ASP A 102 10.10 -6.46 7.96
CA ASP A 102 9.73 -6.60 6.56
C ASP A 102 10.49 -7.76 5.90
N ASP A 103 9.79 -8.86 5.62
CA ASP A 103 10.32 -9.88 4.71
C ASP A 103 10.44 -9.31 3.28
N GLU A 104 11.39 -9.84 2.51
CA GLU A 104 11.93 -9.36 1.22
C GLU A 104 10.92 -9.01 0.10
N HIS A 105 9.63 -9.26 0.33
CA HIS A 105 8.49 -8.86 -0.48
C HIS A 105 7.35 -8.43 0.45
N THR A 106 7.16 -7.13 0.67
CA THR A 106 6.53 -6.64 1.90
C THR A 106 5.02 -6.86 1.97
N VAL A 107 4.65 -7.57 3.04
CA VAL A 107 3.32 -7.85 3.57
C VAL A 107 3.34 -7.15 4.92
N HIS A 108 2.49 -6.14 5.14
CA HIS A 108 2.38 -5.56 6.48
C HIS A 108 1.19 -6.16 7.23
N GLY A 109 1.32 -6.13 8.55
CA GLY A 109 0.26 -6.46 9.47
C GLY A 109 0.59 -5.69 10.71
N LYS A 110 -0.17 -4.65 11.03
CA LYS A 110 0.11 -3.81 12.21
C LYS A 110 0.37 -4.69 13.44
N PRO A 111 1.52 -4.54 14.13
CA PRO A 111 1.80 -5.31 15.33
C PRO A 111 0.66 -5.13 16.34
N VAL A 112 0.13 -6.24 16.85
CA VAL A 112 -0.86 -6.20 17.92
C VAL A 112 -0.16 -5.63 19.14
N ASN A 113 -0.48 -4.39 19.52
CA ASN A 113 -0.01 -3.85 20.79
C ASN A 113 -0.59 -4.72 21.91
N LYS A 114 0.23 -5.64 22.44
CA LYS A 114 -0.07 -6.40 23.65
C LYS A 114 0.36 -5.50 24.80
N ASP A 115 -0.61 -4.76 25.33
CA ASP A 115 -0.65 -4.05 26.62
C ASP A 115 -1.44 -2.74 26.39
N THR A 116 -2.53 -2.44 27.09
CA THR A 116 -2.76 -2.64 28.53
C THR A 116 -4.22 -3.00 28.82
N GLY A 117 -4.41 -4.18 29.39
CA GLY A 117 -5.40 -4.32 30.46
C GLY A 117 -4.81 -3.69 31.72
N GLN A 118 -5.37 -2.56 32.13
CA GLN A 118 -5.54 -2.12 33.52
C GLN A 118 -6.62 -1.04 33.56
#